data_AF-A0A7K1T129-F1
#
_entry.id   AF-A0A7K1T129-F1
#
_cell.length_a   1.000
_cell.length_b   1.000
_cell.length_c   1.000
_cell.angle_alpha   90.00
_cell.angle_beta   90.00
_cell.angle_gamma   90.00
#
_symmetry.space_group_name_H-M   'P 1'
#
loop_
_entity.id
_entity.type
_entity.pdbx_description
1 polymer ?
#
loop_
_entity_poly.entity_id
_entity_poly.type
_entity_poly.pdbx_seq_one_letter_code
_entity_poly.pdbx_strand_id
1 'polypeptide(L)' 'MNSERLQLYQVYVMYEGVKKRFHMQVNEENRFKIMDRAACPEFCLPLENALHDAILENHNRSLNTAG' A
#
# COMPACT_ATOMS: atom_id res chain seq x y z
N MET A 1 -21.08 2.38 -5.30
CA MET A 1 -19.93 1.74 -4.65
C MET A 1 -19.12 2.85 -3.98
N ASN A 2 -19.31 3.08 -2.68
CA ASN A 2 -18.70 4.22 -1.99
C ASN A 2 -17.23 3.91 -1.69
N SER A 3 -16.32 4.48 -2.48
CA SER A 3 -14.87 4.44 -2.28
C SER A 3 -14.44 4.88 -0.87
N GLU A 4 -15.19 5.78 -0.23
CA GLU A 4 -14.97 6.20 1.16
C GLU A 4 -15.10 5.06 2.19
N ARG A 5 -16.07 4.14 2.01
CA ARG A 5 -16.25 3.01 2.93
C ARG A 5 -15.22 1.90 2.70
N LEU A 6 -14.66 1.83 1.50
CA LEU A 6 -13.74 0.77 1.12
C LEU A 6 -12.29 1.08 1.52
N GLN A 7 -11.94 2.32 1.88
CA GLN A 7 -10.56 2.69 2.27
C GLN A 7 -9.50 2.10 1.32
N LEU A 8 -9.75 2.21 0.02
CA LEU A 8 -8.86 1.69 -1.01
C LEU A 8 -7.76 2.71 -1.30
N TYR A 9 -6.54 2.33 -0.98
CA TYR A 9 -5.33 3.09 -1.25
C TYR A 9 -4.74 2.68 -2.60
N GLN A 10 -4.43 3.66 -3.44
CA GLN A 10 -3.73 3.42 -4.70
C GLN A 10 -2.23 3.48 -4.50
N VAL A 11 -1.54 2.40 -4.87
CA VAL A 11 -0.08 2.30 -4.80
C VAL A 11 0.48 2.35 -6.21
N TYR A 12 1.50 3.18 -6.41
CA TYR A 12 2.22 3.30 -7.67
C TYR A 12 3.66 2.80 -7.48
N VAL A 13 4.11 1.94 -8.39
CA VAL A 13 5.48 1.43 -8.40
C VAL A 13 6.07 1.53 -9.79
N MET A 14 7.38 1.72 -9.87
CA MET A 14 8.12 1.57 -11.13
C MET A 14 8.59 0.12 -11.24
N TYR A 15 8.21 -0.56 -12.31
CA TYR A 15 8.65 -1.92 -12.59
C TYR A 15 9.01 -2.03 -14.07
N GLU A 16 10.25 -2.44 -14.35
CA GLU A 16 10.78 -2.55 -15.72
C GLU A 16 10.62 -1.25 -16.54
N GLY A 17 10.83 -0.10 -15.89
CA GLY A 17 10.67 1.22 -16.52
C GLY A 17 9.22 1.65 -16.76
N VAL A 18 8.24 0.83 -16.38
CA VAL A 18 6.81 1.14 -16.51
C VAL A 18 6.20 1.46 -15.16
N LYS A 19 5.43 2.54 -15.08
CA LYS A 19 4.64 2.88 -13.90
C LYS A 19 3.44 1.93 -13.80
N LYS A 20 3.45 1.05 -12.80
CA LYS A 20 2.34 0.15 -12.48
C LYS A 20 1.56 0.69 -11.29
N ARG A 21 0.27 0.35 -11.24
CA ARG A 21 -0.65 0.75 -10.17
C ARG A 21 -1.44 -0.45 -9.68
N PHE A 22 -1.57 -0.58 -8.37
CA PHE A 22 -2.44 -1.56 -7.73
C PHE A 22 -3.15 -0.94 -6.52
N HIS A 23 -4.10 -1.68 -5.95
CA HIS A 23 -4.90 -1.24 -4.80
C HIS A 23 -4.54 -2.02 -3.54
N MET A 24 -4.48 -1.30 -2.43
CA MET A 24 -4.40 -1.86 -1.09
C MET A 24 -5.57 -1.40 -0.23
N GLN A 25 -5.90 -2.17 0.80
CA GLN A 25 -6.90 -1.83 1.80
C GLN A 25 -6.39 -2.21 3.18
N VAL A 26 -6.84 -1.51 4.22
CA VAL A 26 -6.64 -1.92 5.60
C VAL A 26 -7.64 -3.02 5.94
N ASN A 27 -7.16 -4.18 6.41
CA ASN A 27 -8.00 -5.26 6.88
C ASN A 27 -8.45 -5.05 8.35
N GLU A 28 -9.20 -6.00 8.90
CA GLU A 28 -9.69 -5.95 10.29
C GLU A 28 -8.57 -5.95 11.35
N GLU A 29 -7.37 -6.42 10.99
CA GLU A 29 -6.18 -6.42 11.85
C GLU A 29 -5.36 -5.12 11.73
N ASN A 30 -5.92 -4.08 11.12
CA ASN A 30 -5.24 -2.83 10.80
C ASN A 30 -3.99 -3.00 9.91
N ARG A 31 -3.95 -4.04 9.07
CA ARG A 31 -2.85 -4.29 8.13
C ARG A 31 -3.21 -3.88 6.71
N PHE A 32 -2.27 -3.24 6.02
CA PHE A 32 -2.39 -2.95 4.59
C PHE A 32 -2.23 -4.24 3.80
N LYS A 33 -3.23 -4.60 3.00
CA LYS A 33 -3.32 -5.81 2.18
C LYS A 33 -3.57 -5.48 0.72
N ILE A 34 -2.94 -6.22 -0.19
CA ILE A 34 -3.12 -6.07 -1.64
C ILE A 34 -4.47 -6.67 -2.03
N MET A 35 -5.35 -5.85 -2.60
CA MET A 35 -6.72 -6.26 -2.95
C MET A 35 -6.86 -6.83 -4.35
N ASP A 36 -5.98 -6.42 -5.27
CA ASP A 36 -5.97 -6.86 -6.65
C ASP A 36 -4.61 -7.48 -7.00
N ARG A 37 -4.48 -8.78 -6.73
CA ARG A 37 -3.26 -9.53 -7.00
C ARG A 37 -2.97 -9.68 -8.49
N ALA A 38 -3.98 -9.59 -9.35
CA ALA A 38 -3.81 -9.69 -10.80
C ALA A 38 -3.19 -8.40 -11.39
N ALA A 39 -3.58 -7.24 -10.86
CA ALA A 39 -2.96 -5.96 -11.23
C ALA A 39 -1.63 -5.69 -10.51
N CYS A 40 -1.38 -6.38 -9.38
CA CYS A 40 -0.15 -6.23 -8.62
C CYS A 40 1.01 -6.97 -9.30
N PRO A 41 2.17 -6.31 -9.51
CA PRO A 41 3.36 -7.01 -9.99
C PRO A 41 3.77 -8.14 -9.05
N GLU A 42 4.15 -9.31 -9.59
CA GLU A 42 4.45 -10.49 -8.78
C GLU A 42 5.54 -10.25 -7.72
N PHE A 43 6.53 -9.41 -8.02
CA PHE A 43 7.60 -9.07 -7.09
C PHE A 43 7.10 -8.32 -5.83
N CYS A 44 5.95 -7.64 -5.91
CA CYS A 44 5.36 -6.92 -4.78
C CYS A 44 4.62 -7.84 -3.81
N LEU A 45 4.10 -8.98 -4.26
CA LEU A 45 3.32 -9.90 -3.43
C LEU A 45 4.06 -10.38 -2.17
N PRO A 46 5.33 -10.84 -2.22
CA PRO A 46 6.05 -11.23 -1.02
C PRO A 46 6.45 -10.04 -0.14
N LEU A 47 6.39 -8.82 -0.67
CA LEU A 47 6.76 -7.58 0.03
C LEU A 47 5.59 -6.92 0.75
N GLU A 48 4.39 -7.51 0.73
CA GLU A 48 3.18 -6.93 1.34
C GLU A 48 3.40 -6.51 2.81
N ASN A 49 4.04 -7.38 3.60
CA ASN A 49 4.33 -7.08 5.00
C ASN A 49 5.35 -5.94 5.14
N ALA A 50 6.43 -5.97 4.36
CA ALA A 50 7.45 -4.92 4.38
C ALA A 50 6.87 -3.56 3.96
N LEU A 51 5.92 -3.55 3.02
CA LEU A 51 5.22 -2.34 2.59
C LEU A 51 4.35 -1.77 3.71
N HIS A 52 3.63 -2.62 4.46
CA HIS A 52 2.89 -2.19 5.64
C HIS A 52 3.81 -1.54 6.68
N ASP A 53 4.93 -2.18 7.01
CA ASP A 53 5.88 -1.68 8.01
C ASP A 53 6.47 -0.33 7.58
N ALA A 54 6.84 -0.19 6.30
CA ALA A 54 7.37 1.06 5.75
C ALA A 54 6.36 2.22 5.76
N ILE A 55 5.07 1.94 5.51
CA ILE A 55 4.02 2.96 5.60
C ILE A 55 3.90 3.49 7.03
N LEU A 56 3.89 2.60 8.02
CA LEU A 56 3.83 2.99 9.44
C LEU A 56 5.07 3.78 9.87
N GLU A 57 6.25 3.32 9.46
CA GLU A 57 7.50 4.02 9.77
C GLU A 57 7.52 5.45 9.18
N ASN A 58 7.12 5.60 7.92
CA ASN A 58 7.10 6.91 7.26
C ASN A 58 6.05 7.86 7.89
N HIS A 59 4.90 7.33 8.32
CA HIS A 59 3.91 8.10 9.05
C HIS A 59 4.48 8.63 10.38
N ASN A 60 5.14 7.75 11.15
CA ASN A 60 5.77 8.13 12.42
C ASN A 60 6.89 9.16 12.23
N ARG A 61 7.71 9.02 11.18
CA ARG A 61 8.74 10.02 10.83
C ARG A 61 8.13 11.39 10.52
N SER A 62 7.04 11.42 9.75
CA SER A 62 6.37 12.66 9.35
C SER A 62 5.79 13.43 10.54
N LEU A 63 5.31 12.71 11.57
CA LEU A 63 4.83 13.31 12.82
C LEU A 63 5.98 13.93 13.65
N ASN A 64 7.16 13.31 13.63
CA ASN A 64 8.32 13.77 14.40
C ASN A 64 9.06 14.96 13.77
N THR A 65 8.91 15.19 12.46
CA THR A 65 9.51 16.35 11.77
C THR A 65 8.62 17.61 11.76
N ALA A 66 7.38 17.49 12.27
CA ALA A 66 6.41 18.59 12.32
C ALA A 66 6.35 19.27 13.72
N GLY A 67 7.24 18.91 14.64
CA GLY A 67 7.34 19.44 16.01
C GLY A 67 8.59 20.28 16.24
#